data_AF-A0A9D9GUH1-F1
#
_entry.id   AF-A0A9D9GUH1-F1
#
_cell.length_a   1.000
_cell.length_b   1.000
_cell.length_c   1.000
_cell.angle_alpha   90.00
_cell.angle_beta   90.00
_cell.angle_gamma   90.00
#
_symmetry.space_group_name_H-M   'P 1'
#
loop_
_entity.id
_entity.type
_entity.pdbx_description
1 polymer ?
#
loop_
_entity_poly.entity_id
_entity_poly.type
_entity_poly.pdbx_seq_one_letter_code
_entity_poly.pdbx_strand_id
1 'polypeptide(L)'
;MRFTKNLPYKIKRLVPVLGLAGAATMMPGCDKSDEPIQATQDAELPVISEPNQEFLYTFDENGNRIASAMLQYYIDNPQIRTIYLVPKVGDFAGFDAMDIVSFRHNELEQVFTFSPKIRGRGDFVFPWREPSKVPEDSLWFVEHGWTVNKALAERHGFIFNNQGKQK
;
A
#
# COMPACT_ATOMS: atom_id res chain seq x y z
N MET A 1 43.02 4.87 -0.04
CA MET A 1 42.07 5.71 -0.81
C MET A 1 40.89 6.05 0.08
N ARG A 2 40.58 7.35 0.25
CA ARG A 2 39.44 7.83 1.03
C ARG A 2 38.41 8.40 0.06
N PHE A 3 37.20 7.85 0.03
CA PHE A 3 36.08 8.43 -0.69
C PHE A 3 35.22 9.22 0.30
N THR A 4 35.44 10.53 0.35
CA THR A 4 34.53 11.50 0.96
C THR A 4 33.76 12.20 -0.13
N LYS A 5 32.51 11.82 -0.36
CA LYS A 5 31.55 12.65 -1.10
C LYS A 5 30.20 12.61 -0.38
N ASN A 6 29.93 13.68 0.35
CA ASN A 6 28.62 14.01 0.90
C ASN A 6 27.68 14.36 -0.25
N LEU A 7 26.56 13.66 -0.37
CA LEU A 7 25.45 14.10 -1.22
C LEU A 7 24.40 14.79 -0.33
N PRO A 8 24.12 16.09 -0.52
CA PRO A 8 23.08 16.78 0.21
C PRO A 8 21.72 16.47 -0.41
N TYR A 9 20.96 15.57 0.21
CA TYR A 9 19.56 15.33 -0.15
C TYR A 9 18.68 16.46 0.41
N LYS A 10 18.33 17.43 -0.44
CA LYS A 10 17.22 18.36 -0.17
C LYS A 10 15.92 17.72 -0.64
N ILE A 11 15.34 16.83 0.16
CA ILE A 11 13.96 16.36 -0.07
C ILE A 11 13.03 17.47 0.43
N LYS A 12 12.58 18.32 -0.50
CA LYS A 12 11.48 19.24 -0.22
C LYS A 12 10.20 18.40 -0.09
N ARG A 13 9.63 18.35 1.13
CA ARG A 13 8.26 17.91 1.39
C ARG A 13 7.32 18.77 0.56
N LEU A 14 6.71 18.20 -0.48
CA LEU A 14 5.50 18.72 -1.09
C LEU A 14 4.35 17.86 -0.57
N VAL A 15 3.63 18.40 0.41
CA VAL A 15 2.32 17.91 0.81
C VAL A 15 1.33 18.60 -0.13
N PRO A 16 0.57 17.90 -0.98
CA PRO A 16 -0.57 18.51 -1.63
C PRO A 16 -1.74 18.50 -0.66
N VAL A 17 -1.96 19.65 -0.02
CA VAL A 17 -3.25 20.02 0.59
C VAL A 17 -4.25 20.21 -0.55
N LEU A 18 -5.48 19.72 -0.35
CA LEU A 18 -6.66 19.97 -1.19
C LEU A 18 -6.77 21.44 -1.62
N GLY A 19 -7.06 21.68 -2.91
CA GLY A 19 -7.42 22.98 -3.43
C GLY A 19 -8.35 22.87 -4.65
N LEU A 20 -9.65 22.87 -4.39
CA LEU A 20 -10.68 23.25 -5.37
C LEU A 20 -10.50 24.73 -5.72
N ALA A 21 -10.14 25.05 -6.97
CA ALA A 21 -10.42 26.34 -7.59
C ALA A 21 -10.27 26.21 -9.12
N GLY A 22 -11.30 26.62 -9.84
CA GLY A 22 -11.33 26.62 -11.29
C GLY A 22 -10.52 27.75 -11.94
N ALA A 23 -10.74 27.87 -13.26
CA ALA A 23 -10.28 28.89 -14.20
C ALA A 23 -8.99 28.56 -14.98
N ALA A 24 -9.23 27.99 -16.17
CA ALA A 24 -8.70 28.39 -17.48
C ALA A 24 -7.33 29.09 -17.55
N THR A 25 -6.38 28.44 -18.23
CA THR A 25 -5.58 29.10 -19.27
C THR A 25 -5.42 28.16 -20.46
N MET A 26 -5.94 28.63 -21.59
CA MET A 26 -5.86 28.00 -22.91
C MET A 26 -4.41 27.87 -23.40
N MET A 27 -4.10 26.77 -24.08
CA MET A 27 -3.17 26.78 -25.20
C MET A 27 -3.85 26.09 -26.39
N PRO A 28 -3.95 26.74 -27.57
CA PRO A 28 -4.36 26.09 -28.80
C PRO A 28 -3.12 25.51 -29.49
N GLY A 29 -3.10 24.21 -29.75
CA GLY A 29 -1.94 23.58 -30.38
C GLY A 29 -2.18 22.15 -30.82
N CYS A 30 -2.67 22.01 -32.06
CA CYS A 30 -2.52 20.88 -32.97
C CYS A 30 -3.10 19.51 -32.57
N ASP A 31 -4.19 19.16 -33.25
CA ASP A 31 -4.83 17.85 -33.31
C ASP A 31 -3.92 16.72 -33.84
N LYS A 32 -4.23 15.51 -33.34
CA LYS A 32 -3.81 14.15 -33.73
C LYS A 32 -2.60 13.55 -33.02
N SER A 33 -2.87 12.97 -31.87
CA SER A 33 -2.34 11.65 -31.52
C SER A 33 -3.36 10.92 -30.66
N ASP A 34 -3.80 9.74 -31.11
CA ASP A 34 -4.25 8.64 -30.26
C ASP A 34 -3.07 8.30 -29.33
N GLU A 35 -2.80 9.16 -28.34
CA GLU A 35 -1.81 8.85 -27.33
C GLU A 35 -2.45 7.84 -26.39
N PRO A 36 -1.82 6.67 -26.17
CA PRO A 36 -2.30 5.77 -25.14
C PRO A 36 -2.35 6.58 -23.85
N ILE A 37 -3.53 6.61 -23.23
CA ILE A 37 -3.75 7.24 -21.93
C ILE A 37 -2.58 6.86 -21.02
N GLN A 38 -1.66 7.79 -20.78
CA GLN A 38 -0.52 7.52 -19.93
C GLN A 38 -1.05 7.49 -18.50
N ALA A 39 -1.00 6.32 -17.88
CA ALA A 39 -1.38 6.17 -16.47
C ALA A 39 -0.50 7.10 -15.62
N THR A 40 -1.10 8.18 -15.12
CA THR A 40 -0.39 9.31 -14.48
C THR A 40 -0.66 9.39 -12.98
N GLN A 41 -1.63 8.63 -12.47
CA GLN A 41 -2.12 8.76 -11.11
C GLN A 41 -1.96 7.45 -10.33
N ASP A 42 -1.71 7.58 -9.03
CA ASP A 42 -1.73 6.48 -8.08
C ASP A 42 -2.95 6.68 -7.16
N ALA A 43 -3.63 5.58 -6.81
CA ALA A 43 -4.77 5.59 -5.88
C ALA A 43 -4.36 4.98 -4.54
N GLU A 44 -4.98 5.44 -3.45
CA GLU A 44 -4.77 4.86 -2.11
C GLU A 44 -6.13 4.40 -1.56
N LEU A 45 -6.19 3.14 -1.13
CA LEU A 45 -7.37 2.53 -0.50
C LEU A 45 -7.02 2.04 0.90
N PRO A 46 -7.88 2.31 1.91
CA PRO A 46 -7.63 1.85 3.26
C PRO A 46 -7.80 0.34 3.34
N VAL A 47 -6.90 -0.30 4.09
CA VAL A 47 -7.03 -1.67 4.55
C VAL A 47 -7.41 -1.61 6.02
N ILE A 48 -8.52 -2.26 6.36
CA ILE A 48 -9.08 -2.30 7.71
C ILE A 48 -9.16 -3.74 8.22
N SER A 49 -9.11 -3.92 9.54
CA SER A 49 -9.18 -5.23 10.20
C SER A 49 -10.60 -5.78 10.26
N GLU A 50 -11.62 -4.99 9.91
CA GLU A 50 -13.00 -5.43 9.95
C GLU A 50 -13.28 -6.55 8.92
N PRO A 51 -14.14 -7.52 9.26
CA PRO A 51 -14.38 -8.72 8.45
C PRO A 51 -15.00 -8.43 7.07
N ASN A 52 -15.45 -7.19 6.85
CA ASN A 52 -16.06 -6.75 5.60
C ASN A 52 -15.23 -5.60 5.02
N GLN A 53 -14.16 -5.93 4.30
CA GLN A 53 -13.45 -4.93 3.49
C GLN A 53 -14.26 -4.61 2.23
N GLU A 54 -15.45 -4.04 2.40
CA GLU A 54 -16.40 -3.72 1.31
C GLU A 54 -15.77 -2.81 0.24
N PHE A 55 -14.71 -2.07 0.60
CA PHE A 55 -13.93 -1.27 -0.32
C PHE A 55 -13.02 -2.09 -1.23
N LEU A 56 -12.60 -3.30 -0.85
CA LEU A 56 -11.69 -4.14 -1.63
C LEU A 56 -12.42 -5.29 -2.34
N TYR A 57 -13.32 -5.98 -1.65
CA TYR A 57 -14.05 -7.11 -2.23
C TYR A 57 -15.50 -7.17 -1.77
N THR A 58 -16.29 -7.90 -2.52
CA THR A 58 -17.64 -8.35 -2.17
C THR A 58 -17.78 -9.83 -2.53
N PHE A 59 -18.90 -10.44 -2.19
CA PHE A 59 -19.22 -11.81 -2.57
C PHE A 59 -20.20 -11.84 -3.75
N ASP A 60 -19.99 -12.76 -4.69
CA ASP A 60 -20.96 -13.08 -5.74
C ASP A 60 -22.11 -13.97 -5.20
N GLU A 61 -23.07 -14.31 -6.06
CA GLU A 61 -24.21 -15.18 -5.71
C GLU A 61 -23.80 -16.59 -5.26
N ASN A 62 -22.58 -17.02 -5.60
CA ASN A 62 -22.02 -18.31 -5.24
C ASN A 62 -21.13 -18.25 -3.99
N GLY A 63 -20.99 -17.07 -3.37
CA GLY A 63 -20.11 -16.86 -2.22
C GLY A 63 -18.62 -16.74 -2.56
N ASN A 64 -18.25 -16.54 -3.83
CA ASN A 64 -16.88 -16.25 -4.22
C ASN A 64 -16.58 -14.77 -4.02
N ARG A 65 -15.39 -14.47 -3.49
CA ARG A 65 -14.92 -13.08 -3.41
C ARG A 65 -14.58 -12.54 -4.79
N ILE A 66 -15.13 -11.39 -5.12
CA ILE A 66 -14.87 -10.61 -6.33
C ILE A 66 -14.45 -9.20 -5.93
N ALA A 67 -13.76 -8.49 -6.83
CA ALA A 67 -13.40 -7.09 -6.58
C ALA A 67 -14.67 -6.26 -6.29
N SER A 68 -14.60 -5.39 -5.29
CA SER A 68 -15.71 -4.47 -5.00
C SER A 68 -15.92 -3.53 -6.19
N ALA A 69 -17.10 -2.91 -6.30
CA ALA A 69 -17.35 -1.90 -7.33
C ALA A 69 -16.34 -0.73 -7.25
N MET A 70 -15.90 -0.37 -6.04
CA MET A 70 -14.90 0.69 -5.85
C MET A 70 -13.52 0.24 -6.33
N LEU A 71 -13.06 -0.96 -5.96
CA LEU A 71 -11.78 -1.47 -6.43
C LEU A 71 -11.78 -1.66 -7.95
N GLN A 72 -12.87 -2.19 -8.50
CA GLN A 72 -13.05 -2.39 -9.94
C GLN A 72 -12.96 -1.07 -10.70
N TYR A 73 -13.55 0.02 -10.17
CA TYR A 73 -13.41 1.36 -10.75
C TYR A 73 -11.93 1.79 -10.90
N TYR A 74 -11.09 1.54 -9.89
CA TYR A 74 -9.67 1.87 -9.98
C TYR A 74 -8.87 0.92 -10.88
N ILE A 75 -9.25 -0.36 -10.91
CA ILE A 75 -8.62 -1.37 -11.79
C ILE A 75 -8.83 -0.98 -13.25
N ASP A 76 -10.07 -0.70 -13.64
CA ASP A 76 -10.46 -0.41 -15.01
C ASP A 76 -10.04 0.98 -15.48
N ASN A 77 -9.75 1.90 -14.55
CA ASN A 77 -9.32 3.24 -14.91
C ASN A 77 -7.90 3.22 -15.50
N PRO A 78 -7.74 3.58 -16.80
CA PRO A 78 -6.43 3.56 -17.46
C PRO A 78 -5.50 4.67 -16.96
N GLN A 79 -6.02 5.71 -16.30
CA GLN A 79 -5.21 6.77 -15.68
C GLN A 79 -4.53 6.31 -14.39
N ILE A 80 -5.04 5.25 -13.76
CA ILE A 80 -4.50 4.71 -12.52
C ILE A 80 -3.41 3.68 -12.85
N ARG A 81 -2.19 4.00 -12.42
CA ARG A 81 -1.01 3.15 -12.60
C ARG A 81 -0.88 2.14 -11.48
N THR A 82 -1.04 2.57 -10.23
CA THR A 82 -0.86 1.73 -9.05
C THR A 82 -1.94 2.01 -8.02
N ILE A 83 -2.47 0.94 -7.43
CA ILE A 83 -3.47 0.99 -6.36
C ILE A 83 -2.75 0.56 -5.09
N TYR A 84 -2.50 1.52 -4.20
CA TYR A 84 -1.87 1.27 -2.92
C TYR A 84 -2.90 0.91 -1.87
N LEU A 85 -2.71 -0.25 -1.25
CA LEU A 85 -3.45 -0.70 -0.09
C LEU A 85 -2.73 -0.21 1.17
N VAL A 86 -3.38 0.65 1.96
CA VAL A 86 -2.77 1.37 3.09
C VAL A 86 -3.41 0.95 4.41
N PRO A 87 -2.67 0.31 5.34
CA PRO A 87 -3.19 -0.06 6.64
C PRO A 87 -3.66 1.16 7.43
N LYS A 88 -4.88 1.08 7.98
CA LYS A 88 -5.36 2.11 8.89
C LYS A 88 -4.55 2.07 10.19
N VAL A 89 -4.12 3.25 10.65
CA VAL A 89 -3.29 3.37 11.84
C VAL A 89 -4.06 2.86 13.07
N GLY A 90 -3.45 1.91 13.78
CA GLY A 90 -3.98 1.36 15.04
C GLY A 90 -4.97 0.20 14.87
N ASP A 91 -5.46 -0.08 13.66
CA ASP A 91 -6.48 -1.10 13.41
C ASP A 91 -5.97 -2.52 13.74
N PHE A 92 -4.70 -2.77 13.45
CA PHE A 92 -4.06 -4.08 13.59
C PHE A 92 -3.37 -4.30 14.94
N ALA A 93 -3.51 -3.36 15.89
CA ALA A 93 -2.80 -3.39 17.16
C ALA A 93 -3.31 -4.45 18.14
N GLY A 94 -4.40 -5.15 17.81
CA GLY A 94 -4.96 -6.27 18.58
C GLY A 94 -4.70 -7.65 17.98
N PHE A 95 -4.07 -7.74 16.80
CA PHE A 95 -3.92 -9.00 16.08
C PHE A 95 -2.89 -9.92 16.71
N ASP A 96 -3.25 -11.15 17.02
CA ASP A 96 -2.27 -12.17 17.37
C ASP A 96 -1.66 -12.82 16.10
N ALA A 97 -0.73 -13.75 16.29
CA ALA A 97 -0.11 -14.48 15.18
C ALA A 97 -1.12 -15.22 14.28
N MET A 98 -2.21 -15.75 14.84
CA MET A 98 -3.25 -16.44 14.06
C MET A 98 -4.08 -15.44 13.26
N ASP A 99 -4.36 -14.27 13.81
CA ASP A 99 -5.02 -13.18 13.09
C ASP A 99 -4.18 -12.70 11.91
N ILE A 100 -2.85 -12.55 12.09
CA ILE A 100 -1.92 -12.15 11.02
C ILE A 100 -1.97 -13.15 9.86
N VAL A 101 -1.87 -14.44 10.16
CA VAL A 101 -1.91 -15.52 9.16
C VAL A 101 -3.27 -15.54 8.45
N SER A 102 -4.34 -15.50 9.22
CA SER A 102 -5.71 -15.52 8.69
C SER A 102 -5.97 -14.32 7.81
N PHE A 103 -5.54 -13.13 8.23
CA PHE A 103 -5.73 -11.91 7.48
C PHE A 103 -4.98 -11.91 6.16
N ARG A 104 -3.72 -12.35 6.15
CA ARG A 104 -2.95 -12.51 4.91
C ARG A 104 -3.68 -13.44 3.93
N HIS A 105 -3.95 -14.67 4.35
CA HIS A 105 -4.47 -15.71 3.46
C HIS A 105 -5.91 -15.49 3.04
N ASN A 106 -6.77 -15.10 3.99
CA ASN A 106 -8.19 -14.98 3.70
C ASN A 106 -8.50 -13.65 3.04
N GLU A 107 -7.85 -12.56 3.44
CA GLU A 107 -8.20 -11.22 2.99
C GLU A 107 -7.31 -10.73 1.85
N LEU A 108 -6.00 -10.70 2.06
CA LEU A 108 -5.11 -9.96 1.14
C LEU A 108 -4.69 -10.76 -0.09
N GLU A 109 -4.34 -12.05 0.06
CA GLU A 109 -3.84 -12.85 -1.07
C GLU A 109 -4.79 -12.81 -2.26
N GLN A 110 -6.09 -12.96 -2.01
CA GLN A 110 -7.08 -12.92 -3.08
C GLN A 110 -7.20 -11.53 -3.70
N VAL A 111 -7.10 -10.44 -2.92
CA VAL A 111 -7.16 -9.08 -3.47
C VAL A 111 -6.04 -8.84 -4.49
N PHE A 112 -4.84 -9.38 -4.26
CA PHE A 112 -3.73 -9.27 -5.22
C PHE A 112 -3.97 -10.06 -6.52
N THR A 113 -4.88 -11.04 -6.53
CA THR A 113 -5.25 -11.77 -7.76
C THR A 113 -6.13 -10.94 -8.70
N PHE A 114 -6.83 -9.93 -8.19
CA PHE A 114 -7.75 -9.12 -8.99
C PHE A 114 -7.04 -8.23 -10.01
N SER A 115 -5.85 -7.72 -9.68
CA SER A 115 -5.10 -6.87 -10.63
C SER A 115 -3.61 -6.76 -10.30
N PRO A 116 -2.73 -6.80 -11.31
CA PRO A 116 -1.30 -6.55 -11.12
C PRO A 116 -0.99 -5.09 -10.75
N LYS A 117 -1.96 -4.16 -10.78
CA LYS A 117 -1.80 -2.77 -10.33
C LYS A 117 -1.73 -2.63 -8.81
N ILE A 118 -2.16 -3.64 -8.06
CA ILE A 118 -2.32 -3.56 -6.61
C ILE A 118 -0.96 -3.74 -5.92
N ARG A 119 -0.65 -2.86 -4.98
CA ARG A 119 0.59 -2.89 -4.17
C ARG A 119 0.27 -2.52 -2.73
N GLY A 120 1.04 -3.06 -1.79
CA GLY A 120 1.03 -2.60 -0.40
C GLY A 120 1.80 -1.30 -0.22
N ARG A 121 1.36 -0.48 0.74
CA ARG A 121 2.09 0.71 1.21
C ARG A 121 1.76 1.02 2.65
N GLY A 122 2.74 1.48 3.42
CA GLY A 122 2.55 1.86 4.83
C GLY A 122 3.14 0.84 5.80
N ASP A 123 2.80 0.96 7.07
CA ASP A 123 3.31 0.12 8.16
C ASP A 123 2.15 -0.59 8.84
N PHE A 124 2.15 -1.91 8.81
CA PHE A 124 1.30 -2.70 9.70
C PHE A 124 1.87 -2.63 11.11
N VAL A 125 1.07 -2.17 12.05
CA VAL A 125 1.44 -2.11 13.47
C VAL A 125 0.68 -3.20 14.21
N PHE A 126 1.33 -4.36 14.32
CA PHE A 126 0.89 -5.51 15.09
C PHE A 126 1.45 -5.45 16.53
N PRO A 127 0.88 -6.20 17.49
CA PRO A 127 1.45 -6.32 18.83
C PRO A 127 2.89 -6.82 18.82
N TRP A 128 3.60 -6.50 19.91
CA TRP A 128 4.99 -6.88 20.09
C TRP A 128 5.20 -8.40 19.95
N ARG A 129 6.22 -8.82 19.20
CA ARG A 129 6.61 -10.22 18.91
C ARG A 129 5.62 -11.06 18.11
N GLU A 130 4.37 -10.65 17.90
CA GLU A 130 3.41 -11.46 17.13
C GLU A 130 3.89 -11.73 15.69
N PRO A 131 4.40 -10.74 14.94
CA PRO A 131 4.93 -11.00 13.59
C PRO A 131 6.12 -11.97 13.59
N SER A 132 6.94 -11.95 14.63
CA SER A 132 8.10 -12.85 14.74
C SER A 132 7.72 -14.32 14.96
N LYS A 133 6.48 -14.60 15.40
CA LYS A 133 5.97 -15.98 15.49
C LYS A 133 5.57 -16.52 14.12
N VAL A 134 5.29 -15.65 13.15
CA VAL A 134 4.86 -15.95 11.78
C VAL A 134 5.77 -15.24 10.78
N PRO A 135 7.05 -15.66 10.71
CA PRO A 135 8.06 -14.95 9.93
C PRO A 135 7.77 -14.99 8.42
N GLU A 136 7.19 -16.08 7.91
CA GLU A 136 6.83 -16.23 6.50
C GLU A 136 5.76 -15.22 6.09
N ASP A 137 4.70 -15.07 6.89
CA ASP A 137 3.64 -14.09 6.64
C ASP A 137 4.15 -12.66 6.78
N SER A 138 4.98 -12.41 7.79
CA SER A 138 5.63 -11.12 7.97
C SER A 138 6.47 -10.73 6.75
N LEU A 139 7.23 -11.67 6.20
CA LEU A 139 8.01 -11.45 4.98
C LEU A 139 7.09 -11.24 3.77
N TRP A 140 5.98 -11.98 3.67
CA TRP A 140 5.00 -11.80 2.61
C TRP A 140 4.48 -10.36 2.56
N PHE A 141 4.14 -9.74 3.70
CA PHE A 141 3.72 -8.33 3.72
C PHE A 141 4.82 -7.40 3.17
N VAL A 142 6.08 -7.67 3.52
CA VAL A 142 7.23 -6.87 3.06
C VAL A 142 7.46 -7.03 1.56
N GLU A 143 7.38 -8.25 1.04
CA GLU A 143 7.48 -8.54 -0.39
C GLU A 143 6.40 -7.83 -1.21
N HIS A 144 5.22 -7.64 -0.63
CA HIS A 144 4.09 -6.96 -1.27
C HIS A 144 4.10 -5.44 -1.08
N GLY A 145 5.13 -4.87 -0.43
CA GLY A 145 5.39 -3.43 -0.37
C GLY A 145 5.04 -2.75 0.96
N TRP A 146 4.57 -3.50 1.95
CA TRP A 146 4.36 -2.96 3.30
C TRP A 146 5.65 -3.00 4.14
N THR A 147 5.60 -2.27 5.25
CA THR A 147 6.52 -2.47 6.37
C THR A 147 5.74 -3.07 7.53
N VAL A 148 6.44 -3.73 8.45
CA VAL A 148 5.85 -4.35 9.62
C VAL A 148 6.57 -3.84 10.87
N ASN A 149 5.81 -3.29 11.81
CA ASN A 149 6.26 -2.82 13.11
C ASN A 149 7.44 -1.84 13.09
N LYS A 150 7.56 -1.02 12.04
CA LYS A 150 8.66 -0.05 11.93
C LYS A 150 8.67 0.93 13.09
N ALA A 151 7.51 1.49 13.44
CA ALA A 151 7.40 2.45 14.55
C ALA A 151 7.73 1.82 15.92
N LEU A 152 7.41 0.55 16.12
CA LEU A 152 7.76 -0.19 17.35
C LEU A 152 9.26 -0.50 17.39
N ALA A 153 9.85 -0.88 16.26
CA ALA A 153 11.29 -1.11 16.15
C ALA A 153 12.08 0.16 16.52
N GLU A 154 11.66 1.33 16.01
CA GLU A 154 12.28 2.62 16.33
C GLU A 154 12.14 2.99 17.82
N ARG A 155 10.98 2.76 18.44
CA ARG A 155 10.74 3.02 19.88
C ARG A 155 11.54 2.12 20.80
N HIS A 156 11.78 0.88 20.40
CA HIS A 156 12.53 -0.11 21.18
C HIS A 156 14.01 -0.20 20.80
N GLY A 157 14.51 0.70 19.94
CA GLY A 157 15.92 0.80 19.56
C GLY A 157 16.41 -0.27 18.58
N PHE A 158 15.50 -1.03 17.95
CA PHE A 158 15.83 -2.01 16.92
C PHE A 158 15.99 -1.30 15.56
N ILE A 159 17.22 -0.95 15.20
CA ILE A 159 17.53 -0.45 13.85
C ILE A 159 17.73 -1.66 12.93
N PHE A 160 16.73 -2.00 12.13
CA PHE A 160 16.90 -2.94 11.02
C PHE A 160 17.63 -2.22 9.88
N ASN A 161 18.95 -2.44 9.76
CA ASN A 161 19.65 -2.13 8.52
C ASN A 161 19.23 -3.15 7.45
N ASN A 162 19.16 -2.71 6.18
CA ASN A 162 18.83 -3.46 4.96
C ASN A 162 19.72 -4.71 4.67
N GLN A 163 20.37 -5.29 5.68
CA GLN A 163 21.23 -6.46 5.60
C GLN A 163 20.88 -7.56 6.63
N GLY A 164 19.69 -7.53 7.24
CA GLY A 164 19.18 -8.67 7.99
C GLY A 164 20.01 -9.10 9.21
N LYS A 165 20.77 -8.19 9.84
CA LYS A 165 21.47 -8.48 11.09
C LYS A 165 21.10 -7.46 12.16
N GLN A 166 20.53 -7.97 13.26
CA GLN A 166 20.30 -7.21 14.49
C GLN A 166 21.64 -6.97 15.20
N LYS A 167 21.79 -5.79 15.79
CA LYS A 167 22.86 -5.44 16.74
C LYS A 167 22.29 -5.38 18.14
#